data_AF-A0A6P7U347-F1
#
_entry.id   AF-A0A6P7U347-F1
#
_cell.length_a   1.000
_cell.length_b   1.000
_cell.length_c   1.000
_cell.angle_alpha   90.00
_cell.angle_beta   90.00
_cell.angle_gamma   90.00
#
_symmetry.space_group_name_H-M   'P 1'
#
loop_
_entity.id
_entity.type
_entity.pdbx_description
1 polymer ?
#
loop_
_entity_poly.entity_id
_entity_poly.type
_entity_poly.pdbx_seq_one_letter_code
_entity_poly.pdbx_strand_id
1 'polypeptide(L)'
;MWTVKLHVDGRRIGSVKLSRGILQGDSLSPQLFVMVMDPLSRILNAMFPKVQINQQDPNMLTYSTNHLFFIVDLKIFALKEDVVIKMMEAVDGFFKTVGLEMNSEKSASNVKSLSCCETLEGVKGYRYLGVLEDAGSNVLKIRQLLTTLRLHLKPANKERLYLNRKSFGRGLASVSFRSKLILFQFMKSLERQSTVCLQRSGILRVIQTNKWHMATIAGFLASKYAILDMENLGVEFIKDAQRKYLLKNINCKMLHSVLFKCMDEQNVDLATSLEWLSKGNNGPRSEALYCLLQDRNLFFTSMGSLCSHCKKCKKTIDHLATQCGKILNSDYLRRHNEVVKCIHLHLCRTYGIKRESKLKTHSVQSIISTQNVEIRVDMSIMTESKVQSNKPDIFVYDKTKQEITLIEVGITSQDRLKQV
;
A
#
# COMPACT_ATOMS: atom_id res chain seq x y z
N MET A 1 -28.19 18.54 37.17
CA MET A 1 -28.95 17.43 36.56
C MET A 1 -29.68 17.96 35.34
N TRP A 2 -29.49 17.33 34.19
CA TRP A 2 -30.03 17.81 32.91
C TRP A 2 -31.45 17.27 32.69
N THR A 3 -32.33 18.06 32.08
CA THR A 3 -33.64 17.59 31.63
C THR A 3 -33.76 17.85 30.14
N VAL A 4 -33.84 16.79 29.35
CA VAL A 4 -33.98 16.88 27.89
C VAL A 4 -35.46 16.82 27.55
N LYS A 5 -35.96 17.82 26.81
CA LYS A 5 -37.35 17.83 26.29
C LYS A 5 -37.35 17.21 24.90
N LEU A 6 -38.08 16.13 24.73
CA LEU A 6 -38.18 15.40 23.47
C LEU A 6 -39.28 16.01 22.60
N HIS A 7 -38.97 16.27 21.34
CA HIS A 7 -39.92 16.79 20.35
C HIS A 7 -39.86 15.92 19.08
N VAL A 8 -41.03 15.63 18.51
CA VAL A 8 -41.18 14.97 17.20
C VAL A 8 -42.18 15.79 16.40
N ASP A 9 -41.82 16.14 15.16
CA ASP A 9 -42.64 16.99 14.27
C ASP A 9 -43.13 18.29 14.92
N GLY A 10 -42.27 18.92 15.72
CA GLY A 10 -42.57 20.17 16.44
C GLY A 10 -43.47 20.00 17.67
N ARG A 11 -43.99 18.80 17.94
CA ARG A 11 -44.80 18.51 19.14
C ARG A 11 -43.94 17.93 20.25
N ARG A 12 -44.09 18.45 21.46
CA ARG A 12 -43.40 17.94 22.66
C ARG A 12 -44.01 16.59 23.04
N ILE A 13 -43.21 15.54 23.00
CA ILE A 13 -43.63 14.17 23.33
C ILE A 13 -43.26 13.77 24.77
N GLY A 14 -42.34 14.49 25.42
CA GLY A 14 -42.00 14.20 26.81
C GLY A 14 -40.76 14.93 27.33
N SER A 15 -40.30 14.54 28.51
CA SER A 15 -39.03 14.98 29.05
C SER A 15 -38.32 13.84 29.79
N VAL A 16 -37.03 13.70 29.54
CA VAL A 16 -36.16 12.71 30.19
C VAL A 16 -35.24 13.46 31.14
N LYS A 17 -35.27 13.08 32.42
CA LYS A 17 -34.34 13.60 33.42
C LYS A 17 -33.09 12.73 33.41
N LEU A 18 -31.95 13.31 33.02
CA LEU A 18 -30.66 12.64 33.01
C LEU A 18 -30.02 12.76 34.40
N SER A 19 -29.92 11.62 35.08
CA SER A 19 -29.32 11.51 36.42
C SER A 19 -27.81 11.32 36.40
N ARG A 20 -27.24 10.84 35.27
CA ARG A 20 -25.80 10.62 35.06
C ARG A 20 -25.39 11.00 33.64
N GLY A 21 -24.10 11.28 33.46
CA GLY A 21 -23.48 11.58 32.17
C GLY A 21 -23.46 13.07 31.81
N ILE A 22 -22.56 13.40 30.90
CA ILE A 22 -22.38 14.72 30.32
C ILE A 22 -22.91 14.67 28.88
N LEU A 23 -23.57 15.74 28.42
CA LEU A 23 -24.15 15.81 27.08
C LEU A 23 -23.07 15.75 25.99
N GLN A 24 -23.17 14.77 25.08
CA GLN A 24 -22.28 14.69 23.93
C GLN A 24 -22.65 15.76 22.88
N GLY A 25 -21.65 16.47 22.36
CA GLY A 25 -21.83 17.54 21.37
C GLY A 25 -21.85 18.95 21.95
N ASP A 26 -21.85 19.10 23.28
CA ASP A 26 -21.67 20.37 23.96
C ASP A 26 -20.18 20.73 24.13
N SER A 27 -19.83 22.01 23.98
CA SER A 27 -18.45 22.49 23.96
C SER A 27 -17.73 22.43 25.31
N LEU A 28 -18.47 22.46 26.43
CA LEU A 28 -17.92 22.40 27.78
C LEU A 28 -17.67 20.95 28.23
N SER A 29 -18.36 20.01 27.60
CA SER A 29 -18.39 18.60 27.99
C SER A 29 -17.01 17.92 27.99
N PRO A 30 -16.13 18.12 26.99
CA PRO A 30 -14.76 17.59 27.03
C PRO A 30 -13.93 18.16 28.19
N GLN A 31 -14.09 19.45 28.53
CA GLN A 31 -13.33 20.08 29.62
C GLN A 31 -13.74 19.52 30.98
N LEU A 32 -15.05 19.37 31.22
CA LEU A 32 -15.56 18.73 32.43
C LEU A 32 -15.04 17.31 32.59
N PHE A 33 -15.01 16.55 31.50
CA PHE A 33 -14.46 15.19 31.51
C PHE A 33 -12.97 15.19 31.88
N VAL A 34 -12.16 16.07 31.27
CA VAL A 34 -10.73 16.18 31.59
C VAL A 34 -10.51 16.56 33.06
N MET A 35 -11.31 17.48 33.62
CA MET A 35 -11.19 17.87 35.03
C MET A 35 -11.51 16.70 35.98
N VAL A 36 -12.51 15.88 35.67
CA VAL A 36 -12.83 14.67 36.45
C VAL A 36 -11.71 13.65 36.37
N MET A 37 -11.03 13.54 35.22
CA MET A 37 -9.99 12.54 34.99
C MET A 37 -8.58 12.98 35.41
N ASP A 38 -8.30 14.26 35.61
CA ASP A 38 -6.99 14.79 36.04
C ASP A 38 -6.43 14.10 37.30
N PRO A 39 -7.23 13.84 38.36
CA PRO A 39 -6.73 13.14 39.55
C PRO A 39 -6.16 11.76 39.26
N LEU A 40 -6.71 11.02 38.29
CA LEU A 40 -6.17 9.72 37.90
C LEU A 40 -4.75 9.84 37.37
N SER A 41 -4.49 10.85 36.53
CA SER A 41 -3.15 11.11 36.00
C SER A 41 -2.17 11.43 37.13
N ARG A 42 -2.60 12.19 38.14
CA ARG A 42 -1.79 12.50 39.33
C ARG A 42 -1.49 11.26 40.17
N ILE A 43 -2.48 10.41 40.42
CA ILE A 43 -2.33 9.13 41.14
C ILE A 43 -1.31 8.26 40.41
N LEU A 44 -1.47 8.08 39.10
CA LEU A 44 -0.57 7.26 38.30
C LEU A 44 0.87 7.80 38.31
N ASN A 45 1.05 9.11 38.18
CA ASN A 45 2.37 9.74 38.21
C ASN A 45 3.04 9.72 39.58
N ALA A 46 2.27 9.75 40.67
CA ALA A 46 2.78 9.74 42.04
C ALA A 46 3.18 8.34 42.52
N MET A 47 2.42 7.31 42.12
CA MET A 47 2.57 5.96 42.65
C MET A 47 3.47 5.05 41.81
N PHE A 48 3.64 5.32 40.51
CA PHE A 48 4.25 4.36 39.59
C PHE A 48 5.41 4.96 38.78
N PRO A 49 6.45 4.15 38.50
CA PRO A 49 7.61 4.61 37.74
C PRO A 49 7.24 4.98 36.30
N LYS A 50 7.91 6.00 35.77
CA LYS A 50 7.79 6.42 34.36
C LYS A 50 8.72 5.60 33.46
N VAL A 51 8.25 5.34 32.25
CA VAL A 51 9.02 4.71 31.17
C VAL A 51 9.58 5.80 30.26
N GLN A 52 10.87 5.70 29.91
CA GLN A 52 11.50 6.58 28.93
C GLN A 52 11.15 6.14 27.52
N ILE A 53 10.66 7.08 26.70
CA ILE A 53 10.36 6.85 25.29
C ILE A 53 11.56 7.33 24.47
N ASN A 54 12.47 6.42 24.16
CA ASN A 54 13.63 6.72 23.31
C ASN A 54 13.20 6.93 21.86
N GLN A 55 13.47 8.10 21.30
CA GLN A 55 13.25 8.38 19.88
C GLN A 55 14.56 8.31 19.10
N GLN A 56 14.47 7.95 17.82
CA GLN A 56 15.63 7.75 16.93
C GLN A 56 16.36 9.07 16.56
N ASP A 57 15.81 10.22 16.94
CA ASP A 57 16.33 11.54 16.60
C ASP A 57 16.99 12.20 17.83
N PRO A 58 18.32 12.43 17.84
CA PRO A 58 19.04 13.01 18.96
C PRO A 58 18.61 14.45 19.33
N ASN A 59 17.92 15.15 18.42
CA ASN A 59 17.54 16.55 18.61
C ASN A 59 16.13 16.76 19.20
N MET A 60 15.41 15.69 19.53
CA MET A 60 14.09 15.78 20.17
C MET A 60 14.16 15.48 21.68
N LEU A 61 13.37 16.22 22.47
CA LEU A 61 13.24 16.01 23.91
C LEU A 61 12.86 14.56 24.24
N THR A 62 13.63 13.93 25.13
CA THR A 62 13.27 12.64 25.72
C THR A 62 12.02 12.80 26.59
N TYR A 63 10.96 12.07 26.24
CA TYR A 63 9.70 12.11 26.98
C TYR A 63 9.60 10.88 27.89
N SER A 64 9.26 11.09 29.17
CA SER A 64 9.02 10.02 30.13
C SER A 64 7.62 10.13 30.72
N THR A 65 6.90 9.02 30.74
CA THR A 65 5.54 8.92 31.26
C THR A 65 5.23 7.45 31.58
N ASN A 66 4.15 7.17 32.29
CA ASN A 66 3.64 5.81 32.52
C ASN A 66 2.24 5.59 31.92
N HIS A 67 1.63 6.63 31.35
CA HIS A 67 0.36 6.54 30.65
C HIS A 67 0.24 7.56 29.52
N LEU A 68 -0.61 7.22 28.55
CA LEU A 68 -1.18 8.14 27.57
C LEU A 68 -2.68 8.17 27.82
N PHE A 69 -3.25 9.37 27.85
CA PHE A 69 -4.67 9.53 28.14
C PHE A 69 -5.29 10.53 27.18
N PHE A 70 -6.18 10.05 26.33
CA PHE A 70 -6.90 10.86 25.36
C PHE A 70 -8.41 10.72 25.54
N ILE A 71 -9.02 11.67 26.26
CA ILE A 71 -10.44 11.63 26.61
C ILE A 71 -10.79 10.28 27.23
N VAL A 72 -11.60 9.42 26.58
CA VAL A 72 -12.00 8.11 27.12
C VAL A 72 -10.93 7.03 26.97
N ASP A 73 -9.94 7.23 26.12
CA ASP A 73 -8.93 6.22 25.79
C ASP A 73 -7.71 6.37 26.72
N LEU A 74 -7.64 5.50 27.74
CA LEU A 74 -6.49 5.36 28.63
C LEU A 74 -5.59 4.22 28.16
N LYS A 75 -4.28 4.48 28.09
CA LYS A 75 -3.26 3.46 27.86
C LYS A 75 -2.18 3.61 28.92
N ILE A 76 -1.97 2.57 29.72
CA ILE A 76 -0.91 2.51 30.73
C ILE A 76 0.24 1.60 30.27
N PHE A 77 1.44 1.84 30.77
CA PHE A 77 2.60 1.01 30.45
C PHE A 77 3.62 1.03 31.59
N ALA A 78 4.23 -0.13 31.81
CA ALA A 78 5.33 -0.33 32.74
C ALA A 78 6.30 -1.38 32.18
N LEU A 79 7.52 -1.42 32.72
CA LEU A 79 8.55 -2.38 32.30
C LEU A 79 8.33 -3.79 32.87
N LYS A 80 7.50 -3.92 33.92
CA LYS A 80 7.23 -5.19 34.60
C LYS A 80 5.73 -5.43 34.70
N GLU A 81 5.34 -6.69 34.56
CA GLU A 81 3.94 -7.15 34.59
C GLU A 81 3.25 -6.86 35.93
N ASP A 82 3.94 -7.08 37.05
CA ASP A 82 3.43 -6.82 38.41
C ASP A 82 3.06 -5.34 38.64
N VAL A 83 3.80 -4.43 38.00
CA VAL A 83 3.51 -2.99 38.07
C VAL A 83 2.25 -2.66 37.28
N VAL A 84 2.04 -3.26 36.10
CA VAL A 84 0.82 -3.05 35.30
C VAL A 84 -0.42 -3.52 36.07
N ILE A 85 -0.34 -4.65 36.77
CA ILE A 85 -1.45 -5.16 37.60
C ILE A 85 -1.81 -4.14 38.70
N LYS A 86 -0.81 -3.65 39.45
CA LYS A 86 -1.02 -2.62 40.48
C LYS A 86 -1.55 -1.30 39.92
N MET A 87 -1.10 -0.90 38.73
CA MET A 87 -1.62 0.27 38.04
C MET A 87 -3.10 0.08 37.69
N MET A 88 -3.50 -1.11 37.21
CA MET A 88 -4.90 -1.42 36.93
C MET A 88 -5.78 -1.42 38.19
N GLU A 89 -5.27 -1.91 39.32
CA GLU A 89 -5.97 -1.81 40.61
C GLU A 89 -6.23 -0.35 41.02
N ALA A 90 -5.25 0.53 40.82
CA ALA A 90 -5.41 1.96 41.08
C ALA A 90 -6.42 2.63 40.12
N VAL A 91 -6.42 2.24 38.84
CA VAL A 91 -7.40 2.70 37.85
C VAL A 91 -8.80 2.25 38.22
N ASP A 92 -9.00 0.98 38.59
CA ASP A 92 -10.29 0.43 38.98
C ASP A 92 -10.84 1.09 40.25
N GLY A 93 -9.99 1.27 41.26
CA GLY A 93 -10.35 2.00 42.48
C GLY A 93 -10.76 3.44 42.20
N PHE A 94 -10.06 4.13 41.29
CA PHE A 94 -10.44 5.46 40.85
C PHE A 94 -11.78 5.45 40.11
N PHE A 95 -11.96 4.56 39.12
CA PHE A 95 -13.19 4.45 38.34
C PHE A 95 -14.40 4.20 39.23
N LYS A 96 -14.28 3.29 40.21
CA LYS A 96 -15.32 3.04 41.21
C LYS A 96 -15.66 4.29 42.04
N THR A 97 -14.66 5.11 42.37
CA THR A 97 -14.83 6.35 43.15
C THR A 97 -15.59 7.41 42.35
N VAL A 98 -15.27 7.58 41.06
CA VAL A 98 -15.93 8.57 40.19
C VAL A 98 -17.19 8.05 39.51
N GLY A 99 -17.53 6.77 39.69
CA GLY A 99 -18.69 6.12 39.09
C GLY A 99 -18.54 5.84 37.59
N LEU A 100 -17.32 5.57 37.13
CA LEU A 100 -17.01 5.11 35.77
C LEU A 100 -16.89 3.59 35.74
N GLU A 101 -17.16 3.01 34.56
CA GLU A 101 -17.07 1.58 34.31
C GLU A 101 -16.16 1.33 33.11
N MET A 102 -15.28 0.33 33.22
CA MET A 102 -14.41 -0.08 32.12
C MET A 102 -15.16 -0.97 31.13
N ASN A 103 -14.95 -0.75 29.84
CA ASN A 103 -15.47 -1.62 28.79
C ASN A 103 -14.48 -2.75 28.48
N SER A 104 -14.70 -3.93 29.06
CA SER A 104 -13.83 -5.10 28.88
C SER A 104 -13.72 -5.58 27.43
N GLU A 105 -14.77 -5.43 26.62
CA GLU A 105 -14.77 -5.83 25.19
C GLU A 105 -13.87 -4.92 24.33
N LYS A 106 -13.60 -3.69 24.80
CA LYS A 106 -12.75 -2.71 24.10
C LYS A 106 -11.36 -2.55 24.74
N SER A 107 -11.16 -3.14 25.92
CA SER A 107 -9.90 -3.10 26.64
C SER A 107 -9.04 -4.31 26.28
N ALA A 108 -7.75 -4.06 26.05
CA ALA A 108 -6.78 -5.10 25.75
C ALA A 108 -5.53 -4.95 26.60
N SER A 109 -4.89 -6.09 26.92
CA SER A 109 -3.66 -6.13 27.72
C SER A 109 -2.68 -7.17 27.18
N ASN A 110 -1.39 -6.93 27.39
CA ASN A 110 -0.33 -7.92 27.18
C ASN A 110 -0.12 -8.83 28.42
N VAL A 111 -0.80 -8.54 29.53
CA VAL A 111 -0.73 -9.25 30.80
C VAL A 111 -1.84 -10.30 30.86
N LYS A 112 -1.48 -11.59 30.86
CA LYS A 112 -2.44 -12.72 30.82
C LYS A 112 -3.26 -12.85 32.10
N SER A 113 -2.75 -12.36 33.22
CA SER A 113 -3.37 -12.45 34.55
C SER A 113 -4.50 -11.43 34.76
N LEU A 114 -4.70 -10.47 33.86
CA LEU A 114 -5.79 -9.50 33.94
C LEU A 114 -7.06 -10.04 33.26
N SER A 115 -8.01 -10.50 34.06
CA SER A 115 -9.30 -11.03 33.58
C SER A 115 -10.25 -9.98 32.99
N CYS A 116 -9.98 -8.69 33.23
CA CYS A 116 -10.83 -7.58 32.82
C CYS A 116 -10.54 -7.04 31.40
N CYS A 117 -9.55 -7.60 30.69
CA CYS A 117 -9.11 -7.18 29.37
C CYS A 117 -8.89 -8.39 28.44
N GLU A 118 -9.10 -8.22 27.14
CA GLU A 118 -8.67 -9.24 26.17
C GLU A 118 -7.13 -9.33 26.11
N THR A 119 -6.59 -10.56 26.15
CA THR A 119 -5.15 -10.79 26.02
C THR A 119 -4.71 -10.62 24.56
N LEU A 120 -3.71 -9.77 24.33
CA LEU A 120 -3.07 -9.61 23.02
C LEU A 120 -2.14 -10.79 22.72
N GLU A 121 -2.60 -11.75 21.91
CA GLU A 121 -1.79 -12.88 21.45
C GLU A 121 -1.32 -12.76 19.98
N GLY A 122 -0.03 -12.99 19.75
CA GLY A 122 0.56 -13.17 18.42
C GLY A 122 0.54 -11.90 17.53
N VAL A 123 0.00 -12.03 16.31
CA VAL A 123 -0.08 -10.95 15.29
C VAL A 123 -1.30 -10.04 15.51
N LYS A 124 -2.13 -10.31 16.54
CA LYS A 124 -3.24 -9.43 16.90
C LYS A 124 -2.67 -8.14 17.50
N GLY A 125 -2.77 -7.05 16.74
CA GLY A 125 -2.39 -5.72 17.20
C GLY A 125 -3.58 -4.98 17.79
N TYR A 126 -3.30 -4.03 18.69
CA TYR A 126 -4.29 -3.11 19.25
C TYR A 126 -4.21 -1.76 18.52
N ARG A 127 -5.35 -1.08 18.34
CA ARG A 127 -5.37 0.28 17.78
C ARG A 127 -5.52 1.31 18.88
N TYR A 128 -4.47 2.10 19.13
CA TYR A 128 -4.57 3.28 19.98
C TYR A 128 -4.60 4.53 19.09
N LEU A 129 -5.68 5.32 19.17
CA LEU A 129 -5.89 6.52 18.34
C LEU A 129 -5.70 6.25 16.83
N GLY A 130 -6.09 5.06 16.37
CA GLY A 130 -5.96 4.62 14.98
C GLY A 130 -4.60 4.05 14.58
N VAL A 131 -3.59 4.08 15.47
CA VAL A 131 -2.26 3.49 15.23
C VAL A 131 -2.26 2.04 15.67
N LEU A 132 -1.92 1.13 14.76
CA LEU A 132 -1.80 -0.30 15.05
C LEU A 132 -0.45 -0.60 15.69
N GLU A 133 -0.49 -1.19 16.87
CA GLU A 133 0.68 -1.58 17.64
C GLU A 133 0.67 -3.07 17.95
N ASP A 134 1.85 -3.68 18.12
CA ASP A 134 1.99 -5.05 18.60
C ASP A 134 1.94 -5.14 20.15
N ALA A 135 2.02 -6.36 20.69
CA ALA A 135 2.03 -6.61 22.14
C ALA A 135 3.21 -5.93 22.88
N GLY A 136 4.26 -5.53 22.17
CA GLY A 136 5.38 -4.75 22.72
C GLY A 136 5.18 -3.24 22.64
N SER A 137 3.97 -2.76 22.30
CA SER A 137 3.69 -1.35 22.00
C SER A 137 4.59 -0.77 20.91
N ASN A 138 5.16 -1.62 20.04
CA ASN A 138 5.87 -1.14 18.88
C ASN A 138 4.84 -0.81 17.81
N VAL A 139 4.94 0.40 17.25
CA VAL A 139 4.18 0.75 16.06
C VAL A 139 4.55 -0.25 14.98
N LEU A 140 3.58 -1.09 14.60
CA LEU A 140 3.76 -2.04 13.52
C LEU A 140 3.94 -1.24 12.24
N LYS A 141 5.20 -1.05 11.84
CA LYS A 141 5.52 -0.34 10.60
C LYS A 141 4.86 -1.16 9.49
N ILE A 142 3.93 -0.57 8.76
CA ILE A 142 3.17 -1.22 7.67
C ILE A 142 4.08 -2.08 6.78
N ARG A 143 5.31 -1.61 6.50
CA ARG A 143 6.31 -2.36 5.74
C ARG A 143 6.76 -3.68 6.39
N GLN A 144 6.96 -3.72 7.70
CA GLN A 144 7.30 -4.96 8.42
C GLN A 144 6.14 -5.95 8.33
N LEU A 145 4.91 -5.50 8.58
CA LEU A 145 3.71 -6.34 8.44
C LEU A 145 3.58 -6.91 7.01
N LEU A 146 3.76 -6.07 5.98
CA LEU A 146 3.76 -6.50 4.58
C LEU A 146 4.85 -7.54 4.31
N THR A 147 6.02 -7.40 4.91
CA THR A 147 7.10 -8.41 4.78
C THR A 147 6.76 -9.71 5.49
N THR A 148 6.25 -9.67 6.73
CA THR A 148 5.83 -10.86 7.49
C THR A 148 4.76 -11.65 6.74
N LEU A 149 3.78 -10.96 6.14
CA LEU A 149 2.70 -11.58 5.37
C LEU A 149 3.11 -12.01 3.94
N ARG A 150 4.39 -11.81 3.57
CA ARG A 150 4.95 -12.01 2.21
C ARG A 150 4.22 -11.20 1.12
N LEU A 151 3.68 -10.05 1.51
CA LEU A 151 3.06 -9.07 0.63
C LEU A 151 4.06 -8.04 0.14
N HIS A 152 5.26 -7.95 0.71
CA HIS A 152 6.39 -7.20 0.17
C HIS A 152 7.68 -7.95 0.49
N LEU A 153 8.37 -8.41 -0.55
CA LEU A 153 9.58 -9.21 -0.42
C LEU A 153 10.80 -8.30 -0.43
N LYS A 154 11.75 -8.49 0.49
CA LYS A 154 13.07 -7.88 0.37
C LYS A 154 13.88 -8.70 -0.64
N PRO A 155 14.58 -8.08 -1.62
CA PRO A 155 14.94 -6.66 -1.69
C PRO A 155 14.13 -5.82 -2.71
N ALA A 156 12.83 -6.07 -2.88
CA ALA A 156 11.97 -5.30 -3.80
C ALA A 156 11.91 -3.81 -3.46
N ASN A 157 11.54 -3.02 -4.46
CA ASN A 157 11.57 -1.57 -4.39
C ASN A 157 10.41 -1.01 -3.55
N LYS A 158 10.73 -0.37 -2.42
CA LYS A 158 9.71 0.14 -1.47
C LYS A 158 8.87 1.29 -2.05
N GLU A 159 9.44 2.12 -2.92
CA GLU A 159 8.76 3.28 -3.52
C GLU A 159 7.59 2.83 -4.42
N ARG A 160 7.76 1.67 -5.07
CA ARG A 160 6.77 1.05 -5.95
C ARG A 160 5.46 0.70 -5.23
N LEU A 161 5.51 0.47 -3.91
CA LEU A 161 4.30 0.27 -3.10
C LEU A 161 3.33 1.45 -3.24
N TYR A 162 3.87 2.67 -3.30
CA TYR A 162 3.08 3.91 -3.23
C TYR A 162 2.86 4.58 -4.58
N LEU A 163 3.48 4.08 -5.65
CA LEU A 163 3.16 4.50 -7.01
C LEU A 163 1.80 3.94 -7.42
N ASN A 164 1.12 4.63 -8.34
CA ASN A 164 -0.16 4.17 -8.88
C ASN A 164 0.04 2.92 -9.78
N ARG A 165 -1.01 2.11 -9.92
CA ARG A 165 -0.97 0.90 -10.76
C ARG A 165 -0.75 1.20 -12.25
N LYS A 166 -1.09 2.42 -12.68
CA LYS A 166 -0.86 2.95 -14.04
C LYS A 166 0.58 3.44 -14.29
N SER A 167 1.49 3.33 -13.32
CA SER A 167 2.91 3.70 -13.46
C SER A 167 3.80 2.66 -12.78
N PHE A 168 3.56 1.38 -13.11
CA PHE A 168 4.24 0.21 -12.51
C PHE A 168 4.09 0.08 -11.00
N GLY A 169 3.33 0.91 -10.31
CA GLY A 169 3.16 0.87 -8.86
C GLY A 169 2.14 -0.16 -8.38
N ARG A 170 2.01 -0.28 -7.05
CA ARG A 170 1.06 -1.19 -6.41
C ARG A 170 -0.15 -0.50 -5.80
N GLY A 171 -0.16 0.83 -5.79
CA GLY A 171 -1.31 1.66 -5.46
C GLY A 171 -1.64 1.78 -3.97
N LEU A 172 -0.72 1.43 -3.06
CA LEU A 172 -0.96 1.65 -1.64
C LEU A 172 -0.91 3.14 -1.31
N ALA A 173 -1.81 3.58 -0.44
CA ALA A 173 -1.76 4.93 0.10
C ALA A 173 -0.57 5.07 1.08
N SER A 174 0.27 6.07 0.86
CA SER A 174 1.28 6.47 1.86
C SER A 174 0.60 7.33 2.92
N VAL A 175 0.58 6.83 4.17
CA VAL A 175 0.07 7.59 5.33
C VAL A 175 0.81 8.92 5.48
N SER A 176 2.13 8.92 5.28
CA SER A 176 2.95 10.14 5.34
C SER A 176 2.60 11.15 4.25
N PHE A 177 2.20 10.70 3.05
CA PHE A 177 1.77 11.62 1.99
C PHE A 177 0.38 12.17 2.26
N ARG A 178 -0.55 11.31 2.70
CA ARG A 178 -1.91 11.73 3.07
C ARG A 178 -1.92 12.70 4.25
N SER A 179 -1.16 12.43 5.31
CA SER A 179 -1.13 13.31 6.49
C SER A 179 -0.65 14.71 6.14
N LYS A 180 0.38 14.84 5.29
CA LYS A 180 0.86 16.14 4.83
C LYS A 180 -0.17 16.87 3.96
N LEU A 181 -0.88 16.15 3.09
CA LEU A 181 -1.96 16.74 2.29
C LEU A 181 -3.10 17.23 3.17
N ILE A 182 -3.48 16.45 4.20
CA ILE A 182 -4.50 16.85 5.18
C ILE A 182 -4.07 18.12 5.92
N LEU A 183 -2.84 18.16 6.44
CA LEU A 183 -2.30 19.35 7.11
C LEU A 183 -2.27 20.57 6.19
N PHE A 184 -1.85 20.38 4.94
CA PHE A 184 -1.83 21.44 3.94
C PHE A 184 -3.24 21.97 3.61
N GLN A 185 -4.20 21.07 3.37
CA GLN A 185 -5.58 21.42 3.10
C GLN A 185 -6.24 22.11 4.29
N PHE A 186 -5.97 21.63 5.51
CA PHE A 186 -6.46 22.25 6.74
C PHE A 186 -5.93 23.67 6.87
N MET A 187 -4.62 23.87 6.67
CA MET A 187 -4.00 25.18 6.71
C MET A 187 -4.61 26.13 5.66
N LYS A 188 -4.75 25.69 4.41
CA LYS A 188 -5.39 26.49 3.35
C LYS A 188 -6.85 26.82 3.63
N SER A 189 -7.60 25.87 4.19
CA SER A 189 -8.99 26.13 4.61
C SER A 189 -9.05 27.14 5.74
N LEU A 190 -8.14 27.06 6.71
CA LEU A 190 -8.06 28.00 7.83
C LEU A 190 -7.68 29.40 7.36
N GLU A 191 -6.69 29.53 6.46
CA GLU A 191 -6.31 30.78 5.80
C GLU A 191 -7.49 31.41 5.04
N ARG A 192 -8.26 30.61 4.31
CA ARG A 192 -9.45 31.13 3.60
C ARG A 192 -10.51 31.61 4.58
N GLN A 193 -10.78 30.85 5.64
CA GLN A 193 -11.86 31.12 6.58
C GLN A 193 -11.52 32.18 7.64
N SER A 194 -10.23 32.50 7.84
CA SER A 194 -9.81 33.54 8.78
C SER A 194 -10.30 34.93 8.37
N THR A 195 -10.49 35.17 7.08
CA THR A 195 -11.05 36.41 6.54
C THR A 195 -12.51 36.65 6.95
N VAL A 196 -13.24 35.58 7.26
CA VAL A 196 -14.68 35.61 7.58
C VAL A 196 -14.96 35.37 9.06
N CYS A 197 -14.03 34.73 9.80
CA CYS A 197 -14.25 34.31 11.19
C CYS A 197 -13.11 34.75 12.11
N LEU A 198 -13.41 35.66 13.05
CA LEU A 198 -12.49 36.17 14.07
C LEU A 198 -11.82 35.06 14.90
N GLN A 199 -12.56 34.02 15.28
CA GLN A 199 -12.00 32.88 16.01
C GLN A 199 -10.95 32.13 15.19
N ARG A 200 -11.22 31.90 13.90
CA ARG A 200 -10.27 31.25 13.00
C ARG A 200 -9.06 32.13 12.70
N SER A 201 -9.25 33.46 12.62
CA SER A 201 -8.15 34.43 12.53
C SER A 201 -7.24 34.39 13.76
N GLY A 202 -7.83 34.33 14.97
CA GLY A 202 -7.07 34.17 16.21
C GLY A 202 -6.26 32.87 16.25
N ILE A 203 -6.89 31.75 15.86
CA ILE A 203 -6.22 30.44 15.77
C ILE A 203 -5.07 30.48 14.76
N LEU A 204 -5.31 31.01 13.56
CA LEU A 204 -4.30 31.14 12.52
C LEU A 204 -3.09 31.96 12.99
N ARG A 205 -3.34 33.10 13.66
CA ARG A 205 -2.30 33.95 14.23
C ARG A 205 -1.41 33.17 15.20
N VAL A 206 -2.00 32.46 16.16
CA VAL A 206 -1.24 31.66 17.15
C VAL A 206 -0.39 30.59 16.48
N ILE A 207 -0.95 29.90 15.50
CA ILE A 207 -0.26 28.84 14.74
C ILE A 207 0.94 29.40 13.97
N GLN A 208 0.78 30.56 13.33
CA GLN A 208 1.83 31.23 12.58
C GLN A 208 2.91 31.80 13.51
N THR A 209 2.54 32.50 14.59
CA THR A 209 3.48 33.08 15.56
C THR A 209 4.35 32.01 16.19
N ASN A 210 3.76 30.88 16.59
CA ASN A 210 4.50 29.78 17.21
C ASN A 210 5.22 28.87 16.21
N LYS A 211 5.11 29.13 14.90
CA LYS A 211 5.75 28.36 13.81
C LYS A 211 5.57 26.84 13.95
N TRP A 212 4.37 26.41 14.35
CA TRP A 212 4.07 24.98 14.45
C TRP A 212 4.26 24.28 13.10
N HIS A 213 4.46 22.96 13.09
CA HIS A 213 4.71 22.21 11.84
C HIS A 213 3.64 22.47 10.76
N MET A 214 2.39 22.66 11.17
CA MET A 214 1.30 22.99 10.25
C MET A 214 1.47 24.37 9.59
N ALA A 215 2.02 25.37 10.28
CA ALA A 215 2.32 26.68 9.70
C ALA A 215 3.42 26.60 8.63
N THR A 216 4.37 25.67 8.80
CA THR A 216 5.51 25.49 7.90
C THR A 216 5.29 24.43 6.83
N ILE A 217 4.09 23.82 6.77
CA ILE A 217 3.82 22.65 5.92
C ILE A 217 4.05 22.93 4.44
N ALA A 218 3.67 24.11 3.93
CA ALA A 218 3.85 24.49 2.53
C ALA A 218 5.34 24.56 2.17
N GLY A 219 6.14 25.28 2.96
CA GLY A 219 7.59 25.36 2.77
C GLY A 219 8.29 24.01 2.93
N PHE A 220 7.86 23.19 3.89
CA PHE A 220 8.36 21.83 4.06
C PHE A 220 8.07 20.95 2.83
N LEU A 221 6.86 21.01 2.28
CA LEU A 221 6.47 20.30 1.07
C LEU A 221 7.32 20.74 -0.12
N ALA A 222 7.50 22.05 -0.29
CA ALA A 222 8.27 22.58 -1.40
C ALA A 222 9.74 22.20 -1.33
N SER A 223 10.37 22.32 -0.15
CA SER A 223 11.74 21.87 0.07
C SER A 223 11.89 20.37 -0.17
N LYS A 224 11.02 19.54 0.42
CA LYS A 224 11.13 18.07 0.34
C LYS A 224 10.92 17.54 -1.08
N TYR A 225 10.03 18.15 -1.85
CA TYR A 225 9.67 17.70 -3.19
C TYR A 225 10.29 18.56 -4.30
N ALA A 226 11.19 19.48 -3.95
CA ALA A 226 11.86 20.41 -4.87
C ALA A 226 10.86 21.18 -5.76
N ILE A 227 9.82 21.74 -5.15
CA ILE A 227 8.81 22.55 -5.84
C ILE A 227 9.32 24.00 -5.90
N LEU A 228 9.41 24.54 -7.11
CA LEU A 228 9.88 25.91 -7.36
C LEU A 228 8.74 26.94 -7.31
N ASP A 229 7.56 26.59 -7.82
CA ASP A 229 6.39 27.46 -7.79
C ASP A 229 5.57 27.22 -6.50
N MET A 230 5.70 28.15 -5.56
CA MET A 230 4.97 28.16 -4.29
C MET A 230 3.62 28.88 -4.38
N GLU A 231 3.38 29.69 -5.42
CA GLU A 231 2.18 30.52 -5.53
C GLU A 231 0.98 29.68 -5.98
N ASN A 232 1.19 28.70 -6.85
CA ASN A 232 0.15 27.79 -7.35
C ASN A 232 0.10 26.43 -6.62
N LEU A 233 0.51 26.37 -5.36
CA LEU A 233 0.59 25.11 -4.62
C LEU A 233 -0.82 24.51 -4.38
N GLY A 234 -1.22 23.60 -5.28
CA GLY A 234 -2.49 22.87 -5.21
C GLY A 234 -2.32 21.43 -4.74
N VAL A 235 -3.43 20.82 -4.30
CA VAL A 235 -3.45 19.41 -3.86
C VAL A 235 -3.00 18.46 -4.96
N GLU A 236 -3.49 18.65 -6.19
CA GLU A 236 -3.10 17.81 -7.33
C GLU A 236 -1.63 18.03 -7.73
N PHE A 237 -1.14 19.27 -7.64
CA PHE A 237 0.26 19.57 -7.88
C PHE A 237 1.17 18.85 -6.87
N ILE A 238 0.82 18.88 -5.58
CA ILE A 238 1.59 18.17 -4.53
C ILE A 238 1.57 16.66 -4.77
N LYS A 239 0.44 16.08 -5.20
CA LYS A 239 0.35 14.65 -5.55
C LYS A 239 1.27 14.30 -6.71
N ASP A 240 1.32 15.13 -7.75
CA ASP A 240 2.24 14.93 -8.87
C ASP A 240 3.72 15.06 -8.45
N ALA A 241 4.05 16.08 -7.64
CA ALA A 241 5.39 16.24 -7.08
C ALA A 241 5.81 15.04 -6.21
N GLN A 242 4.89 14.48 -5.41
CA GLN A 242 5.11 13.25 -4.65
C GLN A 242 5.37 12.04 -5.56
N ARG A 243 4.64 11.92 -6.67
CA ARG A 243 4.86 10.86 -7.68
C ARG A 243 6.23 11.00 -8.32
N LYS A 244 6.59 12.20 -8.77
CA LYS A 244 7.92 12.52 -9.33
C LYS A 244 9.05 12.22 -8.34
N TYR A 245 8.86 12.56 -7.07
CA TYR A 245 9.80 12.24 -5.99
C TYR A 245 10.02 10.73 -5.83
N LEU A 246 8.94 9.93 -5.87
CA LEU A 246 9.07 8.47 -5.85
C LEU A 246 9.86 7.96 -7.06
N LEU A 247 9.49 8.39 -8.28
CA LEU A 247 10.19 7.98 -9.50
C LEU A 247 11.67 8.37 -9.49
N LYS A 248 12.02 9.58 -9.03
CA LYS A 248 13.40 10.02 -8.85
C LYS A 248 14.18 9.05 -7.96
N ASN A 249 13.62 8.69 -6.80
CA ASN A 249 14.25 7.74 -5.88
C ASN A 249 14.41 6.33 -6.48
N ILE A 250 13.51 5.91 -7.37
CA ILE A 250 13.64 4.65 -8.11
C ILE A 250 14.77 4.75 -9.13
N ASN A 251 14.80 5.84 -9.90
CA ASN A 251 15.77 6.06 -10.97
C ASN A 251 17.21 6.17 -10.45
N CYS A 252 17.41 6.64 -9.22
CA CYS A 252 18.71 6.62 -8.55
C CYS A 252 19.24 5.20 -8.24
N LYS A 253 18.40 4.15 -8.32
CA LYS A 253 18.79 2.77 -8.03
C LYS A 253 19.04 2.01 -9.32
N MET A 254 20.31 1.69 -9.60
CA MET A 254 20.78 1.11 -10.87
C MET A 254 19.94 -0.07 -11.40
N LEU A 255 19.55 -1.03 -10.56
CA LEU A 255 18.77 -2.20 -11.00
C LEU A 255 17.28 -1.90 -11.13
N HIS A 256 16.70 -1.16 -10.17
CA HIS A 256 15.28 -0.84 -10.16
C HIS A 256 14.88 0.13 -11.28
N SER A 257 15.79 1.02 -11.68
CA SER A 257 15.53 2.00 -12.72
C SER A 257 15.31 1.37 -14.10
N VAL A 258 15.85 0.17 -14.36
CA VAL A 258 15.81 -0.41 -15.70
C VAL A 258 14.38 -0.67 -16.20
N LEU A 259 13.49 -1.15 -15.33
CA LEU A 259 12.07 -1.31 -15.68
C LEU A 259 11.43 0.02 -16.10
N PHE A 260 11.80 1.12 -15.45
CA PHE A 260 11.16 2.42 -15.63
C PHE A 260 11.68 3.17 -16.87
N LYS A 261 12.76 2.72 -17.50
CA LYS A 261 13.26 3.30 -18.76
C LYS A 261 12.23 3.20 -19.89
N CYS A 262 11.39 2.17 -19.88
CA CYS A 262 10.33 2.01 -20.88
C CYS A 262 9.24 3.10 -20.81
N MET A 263 9.17 3.87 -19.71
CA MET A 263 8.18 4.93 -19.58
C MET A 263 8.41 6.09 -20.55
N ASP A 264 9.64 6.27 -21.02
CA ASP A 264 10.03 7.34 -21.94
C ASP A 264 10.07 6.86 -23.40
N GLU A 265 9.67 5.62 -23.68
CA GLU A 265 9.77 5.02 -25.02
C GLU A 265 8.43 5.03 -25.77
N GLN A 266 8.46 5.50 -27.03
CA GLN A 266 7.26 5.65 -27.86
C GLN A 266 6.65 4.30 -28.30
N ASN A 267 7.47 3.25 -28.43
CA ASN A 267 7.04 1.95 -28.95
C ASN A 267 6.47 1.02 -27.87
N VAL A 268 6.30 1.49 -26.64
CA VAL A 268 5.80 0.70 -25.51
C VAL A 268 4.39 1.13 -25.16
N ASP A 269 3.43 0.23 -25.36
CA ASP A 269 2.09 0.40 -24.82
C ASP A 269 2.11 0.13 -23.29
N LEU A 270 2.33 1.20 -22.53
CA LEU A 270 2.33 1.17 -21.08
C LEU A 270 0.98 0.76 -20.50
N ALA A 271 -0.13 1.15 -21.13
CA ALA A 271 -1.47 0.88 -20.61
C ALA A 271 -1.74 -0.62 -20.61
N THR A 272 -1.48 -1.29 -21.74
CA THR A 272 -1.63 -2.74 -21.87
C THR A 272 -0.59 -3.50 -21.05
N SER A 273 0.67 -3.03 -21.01
CA SER A 273 1.74 -3.66 -20.21
C SER A 273 1.46 -3.69 -18.70
N LEU A 274 0.65 -2.75 -18.21
CA LEU A 274 0.28 -2.62 -16.79
C LEU A 274 -1.08 -3.21 -16.46
N GLU A 275 -1.80 -3.73 -17.45
CA GLU A 275 -3.17 -4.19 -17.26
C GLU A 275 -3.26 -5.32 -16.23
N TRP A 276 -2.26 -6.20 -16.14
CA TRP A 276 -2.19 -7.26 -15.14
C TRP A 276 -2.14 -6.74 -13.69
N LEU A 277 -1.63 -5.53 -13.45
CA LEU A 277 -1.66 -4.90 -12.13
C LEU A 277 -3.05 -4.39 -11.78
N SER A 278 -3.88 -4.03 -12.76
CA SER A 278 -5.21 -3.44 -12.48
C SER A 278 -6.35 -4.43 -12.63
N LYS A 279 -6.28 -5.33 -13.62
CA LYS A 279 -7.31 -6.31 -13.98
C LYS A 279 -6.87 -7.76 -13.83
N GLY A 280 -5.59 -8.01 -13.54
CA GLY A 280 -5.10 -9.38 -13.37
C GLY A 280 -5.67 -10.05 -12.13
N ASN A 281 -6.06 -11.32 -12.25
CA ASN A 281 -6.51 -12.14 -11.13
C ASN A 281 -5.31 -12.67 -10.32
N ASN A 282 -4.58 -11.77 -9.69
CA ASN A 282 -3.36 -12.06 -8.95
C ASN A 282 -3.59 -11.93 -7.44
N GLY A 283 -3.28 -13.00 -6.70
CA GLY A 283 -3.23 -12.93 -5.25
C GLY A 283 -2.18 -11.91 -4.77
N PRO A 284 -2.37 -11.25 -3.61
CA PRO A 284 -1.44 -10.24 -3.11
C PRO A 284 0.02 -10.69 -2.97
N ARG A 285 0.24 -11.97 -2.66
CA ARG A 285 1.58 -12.60 -2.58
C ARG A 285 2.19 -12.83 -3.97
N SER A 286 1.39 -13.27 -4.95
CA SER A 286 1.83 -13.47 -6.32
C SER A 286 2.20 -12.13 -6.97
N GLU A 287 1.39 -11.09 -6.79
CA GLU A 287 1.70 -9.74 -7.24
C GLU A 287 3.02 -9.23 -6.63
N ALA A 288 3.24 -9.47 -5.33
CA ALA A 288 4.48 -9.10 -4.66
C ALA A 288 5.71 -9.82 -5.27
N LEU A 289 5.56 -11.10 -5.61
CA LEU A 289 6.61 -11.88 -6.27
C LEU A 289 6.89 -11.36 -7.69
N TYR A 290 5.86 -11.14 -8.50
CA TYR A 290 6.02 -10.62 -9.87
C TYR A 290 6.66 -9.24 -9.88
N CYS A 291 6.27 -8.36 -8.96
CA CYS A 291 6.91 -7.06 -8.79
C CYS A 291 8.40 -7.20 -8.42
N LEU A 292 8.76 -8.11 -7.51
CA LEU A 292 10.17 -8.38 -7.18
C LEU A 292 10.98 -8.86 -8.41
N LEU A 293 10.39 -9.74 -9.23
CA LEU A 293 11.03 -10.21 -10.47
C LEU A 293 11.32 -9.04 -11.41
N GLN A 294 10.34 -8.15 -11.61
CA GLN A 294 10.47 -6.95 -12.44
C GLN A 294 11.42 -5.89 -11.86
N ASP A 295 11.56 -5.82 -10.54
CA ASP A 295 12.52 -4.95 -9.84
C ASP A 295 13.98 -5.42 -10.02
N ARG A 296 14.17 -6.56 -10.70
CA ARG A 296 15.46 -7.11 -11.14
C ARG A 296 16.44 -7.46 -10.02
N ASN A 297 15.94 -7.63 -8.80
CA ASN A 297 16.78 -7.64 -7.61
C ASN A 297 16.97 -9.05 -6.97
N LEU A 298 17.06 -10.09 -7.80
CA LEU A 298 17.05 -11.49 -7.34
C LEU A 298 18.43 -12.04 -6.96
N PHE A 299 19.50 -11.56 -7.58
CA PHE A 299 20.84 -12.18 -7.49
C PHE A 299 21.81 -11.42 -6.57
N PHE A 300 21.30 -10.65 -5.60
CA PHE A 300 22.11 -9.79 -4.72
C PHE A 300 23.19 -10.52 -3.93
N THR A 301 22.93 -11.77 -3.53
CA THR A 301 23.90 -12.61 -2.78
C THR A 301 24.96 -13.25 -3.70
N SER A 302 24.73 -13.24 -5.01
CA SER A 302 25.60 -13.86 -6.01
C SER A 302 26.08 -12.83 -7.04
N MET A 303 26.26 -11.59 -6.61
CA MET A 303 26.78 -10.50 -7.46
C MET A 303 28.13 -10.92 -8.06
N GLY A 304 28.20 -10.97 -9.39
CA GLY A 304 29.40 -11.40 -10.13
C GLY A 304 29.47 -12.90 -10.44
N SER A 305 28.55 -13.72 -9.95
CA SER A 305 28.51 -15.15 -10.33
C SER A 305 28.25 -15.33 -11.82
N LEU A 306 28.89 -16.33 -12.41
CA LEU A 306 28.62 -16.76 -13.78
C LEU A 306 27.31 -17.55 -13.84
N CYS A 307 26.65 -17.48 -14.99
CA CYS A 307 25.46 -18.27 -15.25
C CYS A 307 25.74 -19.77 -15.06
N SER A 308 24.89 -20.47 -14.31
CA SER A 308 25.01 -21.91 -14.04
C SER A 308 24.95 -22.77 -15.31
N HIS A 309 24.28 -22.29 -16.36
CA HIS A 309 24.07 -23.03 -17.60
C HIS A 309 25.19 -22.81 -18.61
N CYS A 310 25.49 -21.55 -18.94
CA CYS A 310 26.49 -21.24 -19.97
C CYS A 310 27.91 -21.10 -19.41
N LYS A 311 28.06 -20.80 -18.11
CA LYS A 311 29.34 -20.53 -17.41
C LYS A 311 30.21 -19.46 -18.07
N LYS A 312 29.66 -18.64 -18.97
CA LYS A 312 30.38 -17.61 -19.75
C LYS A 312 29.91 -16.19 -19.41
N CYS A 313 28.61 -15.98 -19.33
CA CYS A 313 28.04 -14.66 -19.06
C CYS A 313 27.73 -14.49 -17.56
N LYS A 314 27.71 -13.24 -17.10
CA LYS A 314 27.25 -12.88 -15.74
C LYS A 314 25.81 -13.33 -15.54
N LYS A 315 25.51 -13.85 -14.35
CA LYS A 315 24.17 -14.29 -13.95
C LYS A 315 23.28 -13.08 -13.66
N THR A 316 22.63 -12.57 -14.70
CA THR A 316 21.63 -11.49 -14.61
C THR A 316 20.25 -12.03 -14.98
N ILE A 317 19.21 -11.27 -14.63
CA ILE A 317 17.84 -11.60 -15.00
C ILE A 317 17.66 -11.55 -16.51
N ASP A 318 18.19 -10.52 -17.18
CA ASP A 318 18.12 -10.43 -18.63
C ASP A 318 18.84 -11.61 -19.31
N HIS A 319 20.01 -11.99 -18.78
CA HIS A 319 20.74 -13.13 -19.32
C HIS A 319 19.92 -14.43 -19.21
N LEU A 320 19.42 -14.73 -18.01
CA LEU A 320 18.64 -15.95 -17.79
C LEU A 320 17.29 -15.92 -18.51
N ALA A 321 16.65 -14.76 -18.63
CA ALA A 321 15.33 -14.65 -19.24
C ALA A 321 15.37 -14.60 -20.78
N THR A 322 16.45 -14.11 -21.40
CA THR A 322 16.42 -13.80 -22.86
C THR A 322 17.73 -14.01 -23.64
N GLN A 323 18.86 -14.30 -22.98
CA GLN A 323 20.18 -14.33 -23.65
C GLN A 323 20.95 -15.64 -23.49
N CYS A 324 20.53 -16.53 -22.59
CA CYS A 324 21.26 -17.76 -22.34
C CYS A 324 20.92 -18.83 -23.38
N GLY A 325 21.75 -18.96 -24.41
CA GLY A 325 21.54 -19.96 -25.47
C GLY A 325 21.46 -21.41 -25.00
N LYS A 326 22.05 -21.74 -23.84
CA LYS A 326 21.96 -23.09 -23.24
C LYS A 326 20.55 -23.44 -22.71
N ILE A 327 19.66 -22.47 -22.57
CA ILE A 327 18.28 -22.63 -22.08
C ILE A 327 17.26 -22.47 -23.23
N LEU A 328 17.74 -22.27 -24.46
CA LEU A 328 16.91 -22.01 -25.63
C LEU A 328 15.90 -23.15 -25.89
N ASN A 329 16.39 -24.38 -25.92
CA ASN A 329 15.56 -25.56 -26.21
C ASN A 329 14.83 -26.13 -24.97
N SER A 330 14.91 -25.44 -23.82
CA SER A 330 14.23 -25.84 -22.60
C SER A 330 13.24 -24.77 -22.14
N ASP A 331 13.62 -23.91 -21.20
CA ASP A 331 12.69 -22.95 -20.59
C ASP A 331 12.23 -21.86 -21.56
N TYR A 332 13.00 -21.58 -22.63
CA TYR A 332 12.62 -20.55 -23.59
C TYR A 332 11.54 -21.09 -24.52
N LEU A 333 11.77 -22.26 -25.11
CA LEU A 333 10.76 -22.99 -25.89
C LEU A 333 9.48 -23.26 -25.06
N ARG A 334 9.62 -23.63 -23.78
CA ARG A 334 8.46 -23.81 -22.90
C ARG A 334 7.66 -22.52 -22.73
N ARG A 335 8.31 -21.39 -22.45
CA ARG A 335 7.62 -20.08 -22.28
C ARG A 335 6.95 -19.65 -23.59
N HIS A 336 7.63 -19.82 -24.71
CA HIS A 336 7.09 -19.57 -26.04
C HIS A 336 5.80 -20.36 -26.25
N ASN A 337 5.85 -21.67 -26.02
CA ASN A 337 4.70 -22.55 -26.22
C ASN A 337 3.53 -22.23 -25.27
N GLU A 338 3.78 -21.77 -24.05
CA GLU A 338 2.73 -21.29 -23.15
C GLU A 338 2.04 -20.01 -23.66
N VAL A 339 2.78 -19.09 -24.28
CA VAL A 339 2.20 -17.90 -24.92
C VAL A 339 1.40 -18.30 -26.16
N VAL A 340 1.97 -19.13 -27.04
CA VAL A 340 1.25 -19.69 -28.20
C VAL A 340 -0.04 -20.39 -27.76
N LYS A 341 0.00 -21.17 -26.68
CA LYS A 341 -1.18 -21.83 -26.09
C LYS A 341 -2.25 -20.83 -25.63
N CYS A 342 -1.85 -19.69 -25.06
CA CYS A 342 -2.79 -18.63 -24.68
C CYS A 342 -3.47 -18.01 -25.90
N ILE A 343 -2.69 -17.67 -26.93
CA ILE A 343 -3.20 -17.07 -28.18
C ILE A 343 -4.11 -18.08 -28.90
N HIS A 344 -3.68 -19.33 -29.03
CA HIS A 344 -4.46 -20.40 -29.65
C HIS A 344 -5.81 -20.60 -28.94
N LEU A 345 -5.84 -20.60 -27.61
CA LEU A 345 -7.09 -20.69 -26.84
C LEU A 345 -8.00 -19.48 -27.09
N HIS A 346 -7.43 -18.29 -27.15
CA HIS A 346 -8.18 -17.07 -27.44
C HIS A 346 -8.83 -17.13 -28.82
N LEU A 347 -8.06 -17.50 -29.86
CA LEU A 347 -8.57 -17.67 -31.23
C LEU A 347 -9.68 -18.73 -31.29
N CYS A 348 -9.50 -19.89 -30.65
CA CYS A 348 -10.53 -20.92 -30.58
C CYS A 348 -11.84 -20.40 -29.98
N ARG A 349 -11.79 -19.44 -29.05
CA ARG A 349 -13.00 -18.83 -28.47
C ARG A 349 -13.62 -17.82 -29.40
N THR A 350 -12.81 -16.96 -30.01
CA THR A 350 -13.26 -15.92 -30.94
C THR A 350 -14.04 -16.51 -32.10
N TYR A 351 -13.62 -17.66 -32.62
CA TYR A 351 -14.30 -18.38 -33.69
C TYR A 351 -15.31 -19.43 -33.21
N GLY A 352 -15.64 -19.49 -31.91
CA GLY A 352 -16.66 -20.39 -31.38
C GLY A 352 -16.30 -21.89 -31.37
N ILE A 353 -15.04 -22.25 -31.64
CA ILE A 353 -14.55 -23.64 -31.67
C ILE A 353 -14.54 -24.26 -30.27
N LYS A 354 -14.13 -23.50 -29.25
CA LYS A 354 -14.11 -23.94 -27.85
C LYS A 354 -14.85 -22.96 -26.94
N ARG A 355 -15.70 -23.50 -26.07
CA ARG A 355 -16.39 -22.76 -25.01
C ARG A 355 -15.64 -22.75 -23.67
N GLU A 356 -14.64 -23.62 -23.49
CA GLU A 356 -13.92 -23.75 -22.21
C GLU A 356 -13.07 -22.52 -21.88
N SER A 357 -13.21 -22.04 -20.63
CA SER A 357 -12.52 -20.86 -20.12
C SER A 357 -11.14 -21.15 -19.49
N LYS A 358 -10.80 -22.42 -19.24
CA LYS A 358 -9.61 -22.78 -18.46
C LYS A 358 -8.39 -23.04 -19.34
N LEU A 359 -7.33 -22.25 -19.14
CA LEU A 359 -6.05 -22.43 -19.84
C LEU A 359 -5.34 -23.74 -19.48
N LYS A 360 -5.48 -24.19 -18.22
CA LYS A 360 -4.77 -25.39 -17.72
C LYS A 360 -5.06 -26.66 -18.52
N THR A 361 -6.32 -26.86 -18.91
CA THR A 361 -6.77 -28.08 -19.63
C THR A 361 -6.63 -27.98 -21.14
N HIS A 362 -6.32 -26.80 -21.68
CA HIS A 362 -6.22 -26.61 -23.12
C HIS A 362 -4.97 -27.29 -23.69
N SER A 363 -5.14 -28.01 -24.78
CA SER A 363 -4.07 -28.51 -25.63
C SER A 363 -4.07 -27.75 -26.95
N VAL A 364 -2.87 -27.47 -27.47
CA VAL A 364 -2.68 -26.85 -28.77
C VAL A 364 -2.77 -27.95 -29.83
N GLN A 365 -3.61 -27.75 -30.83
CA GLN A 365 -3.74 -28.64 -31.99
C GLN A 365 -2.98 -28.00 -33.15
N SER A 366 -2.23 -28.80 -33.90
CA SER A 366 -1.45 -28.31 -35.04
C SER A 366 -2.33 -27.75 -36.16
N ILE A 367 -3.51 -28.34 -36.37
CA ILE A 367 -4.51 -27.86 -37.33
C ILE A 367 -5.88 -27.95 -36.70
N ILE A 368 -6.66 -26.89 -36.85
CA ILE A 368 -8.10 -26.87 -36.62
C ILE A 368 -8.75 -26.21 -37.83
N SER A 369 -9.63 -26.93 -38.52
CA SER A 369 -10.37 -26.38 -39.66
C SER A 369 -11.86 -26.59 -39.44
N THR A 370 -12.62 -25.52 -39.60
CA THR A 370 -14.09 -25.49 -39.56
C THR A 370 -14.63 -24.91 -40.86
N GLN A 371 -15.94 -24.76 -41.00
CA GLN A 371 -16.54 -24.08 -42.14
C GLN A 371 -16.12 -22.60 -42.22
N ASN A 372 -15.84 -21.95 -41.09
CA ASN A 372 -15.62 -20.51 -41.02
C ASN A 372 -14.14 -20.12 -40.88
N VAL A 373 -13.31 -20.97 -40.28
CA VAL A 373 -11.90 -20.65 -40.01
C VAL A 373 -11.00 -21.88 -40.13
N GLU A 374 -9.76 -21.64 -40.53
CA GLU A 374 -8.66 -22.58 -40.40
C GLU A 374 -7.52 -21.97 -39.57
N ILE A 375 -7.13 -22.65 -38.49
CA ILE A 375 -6.03 -22.26 -37.60
C ILE A 375 -4.96 -23.33 -37.72
N ARG A 376 -3.72 -22.95 -38.04
CA ARG A 376 -2.55 -23.84 -38.06
C ARG A 376 -1.50 -23.31 -37.10
N VAL A 377 -0.86 -24.18 -36.35
CA VAL A 377 0.20 -23.83 -35.39
C VAL A 377 1.47 -24.59 -35.73
N ASP A 378 2.60 -23.88 -35.81
CA ASP A 378 3.92 -24.44 -36.11
C ASP A 378 3.93 -25.28 -37.41
N MET A 379 3.30 -24.75 -38.47
CA MET A 379 3.17 -25.44 -39.76
C MET A 379 3.70 -24.61 -40.92
N SER A 380 4.45 -25.25 -41.82
CA SER A 380 4.93 -24.62 -43.04
C SER A 380 3.78 -24.35 -44.01
N ILE A 381 3.77 -23.14 -44.56
CA ILE A 381 2.89 -22.75 -45.66
C ILE A 381 3.56 -23.18 -46.96
N MET A 382 2.85 -24.00 -47.73
CA MET A 382 3.27 -24.38 -49.08
C MET A 382 2.99 -23.23 -50.03
N THR A 383 4.03 -22.77 -50.72
CA THR A 383 3.97 -21.72 -51.74
C THR A 383 4.62 -22.22 -53.03
N GLU A 384 4.16 -21.74 -54.17
CA GLU A 384 4.71 -22.13 -55.49
C GLU A 384 6.18 -21.72 -55.65
N SER A 385 6.55 -20.57 -55.06
CA SER A 385 7.92 -20.09 -54.96
C SER A 385 8.54 -20.48 -53.62
N LYS A 386 9.86 -20.73 -53.59
CA LYS A 386 10.59 -21.08 -52.37
C LYS A 386 10.76 -19.85 -51.48
N VAL A 387 9.96 -19.74 -50.43
CA VAL A 387 10.10 -18.71 -49.39
C VAL A 387 10.96 -19.24 -48.25
N GLN A 388 12.00 -18.49 -47.86
CA GLN A 388 12.94 -18.92 -46.80
C GLN A 388 12.28 -19.04 -45.42
N SER A 389 11.39 -18.11 -45.07
CA SER A 389 10.69 -18.06 -43.77
C SER A 389 9.20 -18.32 -43.97
N ASN A 390 8.83 -19.58 -44.16
CA ASN A 390 7.45 -19.98 -44.51
C ASN A 390 6.70 -20.69 -43.38
N LYS A 391 7.25 -20.73 -42.17
CA LYS A 391 6.67 -21.43 -41.02
C LYS A 391 6.33 -20.42 -39.92
N PRO A 392 5.14 -19.81 -39.96
CA PRO A 392 4.72 -18.92 -38.89
C PRO A 392 4.37 -19.68 -37.60
N ASP A 393 4.43 -19.01 -36.45
CA ASP A 393 4.02 -19.63 -35.19
C ASP A 393 2.53 -19.99 -35.20
N ILE A 394 1.68 -19.05 -35.63
CA ILE A 394 0.24 -19.29 -35.83
C ILE A 394 -0.22 -18.65 -37.14
N PHE A 395 -0.91 -19.46 -37.94
CA PHE A 395 -1.63 -19.05 -39.14
C PHE A 395 -3.13 -19.11 -38.86
N VAL A 396 -3.87 -18.08 -39.23
CA VAL A 396 -5.33 -18.03 -39.14
C VAL A 396 -5.89 -17.60 -40.48
N TYR A 397 -6.72 -18.43 -41.10
CA TYR A 397 -7.47 -18.10 -42.30
C TYR A 397 -8.96 -18.00 -41.97
N ASP A 398 -9.49 -16.79 -41.93
CA ASP A 398 -10.92 -16.53 -41.83
C ASP A 398 -11.55 -16.73 -43.21
N LYS A 399 -12.27 -17.84 -43.38
CA LYS A 399 -12.90 -18.22 -44.65
C LYS A 399 -14.10 -17.33 -44.99
N THR A 400 -14.71 -16.71 -43.98
CA THR A 400 -15.87 -15.84 -44.17
C THR A 400 -15.45 -14.46 -44.69
N LYS A 401 -14.33 -13.94 -44.18
CA LYS A 401 -13.76 -12.66 -44.62
C LYS A 401 -12.74 -12.78 -45.75
N GLN A 402 -12.28 -14.01 -46.02
CA GLN A 402 -11.15 -14.29 -46.90
C GLN A 402 -9.85 -13.60 -46.47
N GLU A 403 -9.62 -13.47 -45.15
CA GLU A 403 -8.45 -12.82 -44.57
C GLU A 403 -7.50 -13.84 -43.95
N ILE A 404 -6.19 -13.65 -44.18
CA ILE A 404 -5.13 -14.42 -43.54
C ILE A 404 -4.44 -13.54 -42.51
N THR A 405 -4.37 -14.00 -41.27
CA THR A 405 -3.58 -13.40 -40.19
C THR A 405 -2.41 -14.32 -39.85
N LEU A 406 -1.19 -13.79 -39.92
CA LEU A 406 0.02 -14.45 -39.45
C LEU A 406 0.41 -13.86 -38.10
N ILE A 407 0.71 -14.70 -37.13
CA ILE A 407 1.08 -14.29 -35.77
C ILE A 407 2.43 -14.93 -35.45
N GLU A 408 3.37 -14.08 -35.04
CA GLU A 408 4.71 -14.44 -34.55
C GLU A 408 4.84 -14.05 -33.07
N VAL A 409 5.47 -14.91 -32.28
CA VAL A 409 5.60 -14.77 -30.83
C VAL A 409 7.06 -14.58 -30.43
N GLY A 410 7.46 -13.32 -30.26
CA GLY A 410 8.76 -12.96 -29.72
C GLY A 410 8.75 -12.80 -28.19
N ILE A 411 9.52 -13.61 -27.45
CA ILE A 411 9.78 -13.40 -26.02
C ILE A 411 11.22 -12.93 -25.83
N THR A 412 11.40 -11.61 -25.72
CA THR A 412 12.73 -10.99 -25.61
C THR A 412 12.74 -9.82 -24.65
N SER A 413 13.93 -9.27 -24.38
CA SER A 413 14.10 -8.06 -23.59
C SER A 413 14.00 -6.84 -24.51
N GLN A 414 13.54 -5.73 -23.95
CA GLN A 414 13.41 -4.46 -24.66
C GLN A 414 14.70 -4.04 -25.38
N ASP A 415 15.85 -4.19 -24.72
CA ASP A 415 17.15 -3.83 -25.30
C ASP A 415 17.50 -4.63 -26.57
N ARG A 416 17.00 -5.87 -26.68
CA ARG A 416 17.22 -6.73 -27.85
C ARG A 416 16.23 -6.47 -28.95
N LEU A 417 14.99 -6.11 -28.63
CA LEU A 417 13.99 -5.76 -29.63
C LEU A 417 14.46 -4.60 -30.53
N LYS A 418 15.24 -3.65 -29.99
CA LYS A 418 15.81 -2.53 -30.74
C LYS A 418 16.98 -2.90 -31.67
N GLN A 419 17.52 -4.11 -31.53
CA GLN A 419 18.67 -4.59 -32.31
C GLN A 419 18.23 -5.44 -33.51
N VAL A 420 16.94 -5.79 -33.56
CA VAL A 420 16.28 -6.51 -34.65
C VAL A 420 15.58 -5.48 -35.51
#